data_AF-A0A516NT05-F1
#
_entry.id   AF-A0A516NT05-F1
#
_cell.length_a   1.000
_cell.length_b   1.000
_cell.length_c   1.000
_cell.angle_alpha   90.00
_cell.angle_beta   90.00
_cell.angle_gamma   90.00
#
_symmetry.space_group_name_H-M   'P 1'
#
loop_
_entity.id
_entity.type
_entity.pdbx_description
1 polymer ?
#
loop_
_entity_poly.entity_id
_entity_poly.type
_entity_poly.pdbx_seq_one_letter_code
_entity_poly.pdbx_strand_id
1 'polypeptide(L)' 'MDLVSIPVGADAISIATLVSCVSPAWAQRDPHRAMQVHIECEVGVCVTKSVAHQMLREQGKLVPDSGRVR' A
#
# COMPACT_ATOMS: atom_id res chain seq x y z
N MET A 1 8.16 13.07 5.43
CA MET A 1 7.83 11.72 5.90
C MET A 1 6.57 11.87 6.73
N ASP A 2 5.41 11.74 6.09
CA ASP A 2 4.15 11.75 6.83
C ASP A 2 4.07 10.46 7.63
N LEU A 3 4.03 10.62 8.95
CA LEU A 3 3.80 9.55 9.90
C LEU A 3 2.48 8.86 9.52
N VAL A 4 2.44 7.54 9.62
CA VAL A 4 1.23 6.74 9.39
C VAL A 4 0.13 7.24 10.34
N SER A 5 -0.74 8.13 9.86
CA SER A 5 -1.86 8.63 10.65
C SER A 5 -2.90 7.53 10.78
N ILE A 6 -2.86 6.83 11.91
CA ILE A 6 -3.91 5.91 12.33
C ILE A 6 -5.13 6.79 12.71
N PRO A 7 -6.31 6.57 12.09
CA PRO A 7 -7.48 7.36 12.42
C PRO A 7 -7.85 7.20 13.90
N VAL A 8 -8.21 8.30 14.55
CA VAL A 8 -8.66 8.31 15.95
C VAL A 8 -9.88 7.40 16.06
N GLY A 9 -9.76 6.31 16.85
CA GLY A 9 -10.81 5.29 17.00
C GLY A 9 -10.63 4.02 16.16
N ALA A 10 -9.47 3.79 15.51
CA ALA A 10 -9.19 2.53 14.84
C ALA A 10 -9.20 1.34 15.81
N ASP A 11 -10.04 0.35 15.56
CA ASP A 11 -10.01 -0.92 16.28
C ASP A 11 -8.95 -1.88 15.71
N ALA A 12 -8.64 -2.93 16.48
CA ALA A 12 -7.63 -3.92 16.10
C ALA A 12 -7.95 -4.62 14.76
N ILE A 13 -9.24 -4.76 14.43
CA ILE A 13 -9.72 -5.42 13.22
C ILE A 13 -9.41 -4.55 11.99
N SER A 14 -9.62 -3.24 12.10
CA SER A 14 -9.34 -2.26 11.06
C SER A 14 -7.84 -2.20 10.77
N ILE A 15 -7.01 -2.21 11.82
CA ILE A 15 -5.55 -2.25 11.68
C ILE A 15 -5.12 -3.56 11.02
N ALA A 16 -5.63 -4.71 11.49
CA ALA A 16 -5.34 -6.03 10.92
C ALA A 16 -5.70 -6.09 9.43
N THR A 17 -6.81 -5.46 9.04
CA THR A 17 -7.26 -5.38 7.65
C THR A 17 -6.30 -4.56 6.79
N LEU A 18 -5.77 -3.44 7.31
CA LEU A 18 -4.80 -2.59 6.60
C LEU A 18 -3.46 -3.29 6.40
N VAL A 19 -2.95 -4.00 7.41
CA VAL A 19 -1.64 -4.69 7.30
C VAL A 19 -1.74 -6.07 6.62
N SER A 20 -2.94 -6.59 6.43
CA SER A 20 -3.15 -7.89 5.79
C SER A 20 -2.75 -7.88 4.31
N CYS A 21 -1.92 -8.84 3.92
CA CYS A 21 -1.52 -9.02 2.52
C CYS A 21 -2.69 -9.46 1.62
N VAL A 22 -3.74 -10.05 2.18
CA VAL A 22 -4.83 -10.72 1.43
C VAL A 22 -6.12 -9.90 1.32
N SER A 23 -6.14 -8.66 1.82
CA SER A 23 -7.32 -7.78 1.77
C SER A 23 -7.11 -6.58 0.84
N PRO A 24 -7.15 -6.76 -0.49
CA PRO A 24 -6.75 -5.72 -1.45
C PRO A 24 -7.82 -4.64 -1.68
N ALA A 25 -9.04 -4.80 -1.17
CA ALA A 25 -10.18 -3.93 -1.51
C ALA A 25 -9.90 -2.45 -1.17
N TRP A 26 -9.21 -2.19 -0.06
CA TRP A 26 -8.85 -0.83 0.32
C TRP A 26 -7.69 -0.27 -0.51
N ALA A 27 -6.80 -1.12 -1.03
CA ALA A 27 -5.69 -0.71 -1.88
C ALA A 27 -6.14 -0.15 -3.23
N GLN A 28 -7.33 -0.50 -3.71
CA GLN A 28 -7.92 0.12 -4.89
C GLN A 28 -8.32 1.59 -4.62
N ARG A 29 -8.80 1.88 -3.40
CA ARG A 29 -9.23 3.22 -3.00
C ARG A 29 -8.05 4.13 -2.65
N ASP A 30 -7.02 3.57 -2.01
CA ASP A 30 -5.83 4.31 -1.59
C ASP A 30 -4.54 3.54 -1.95
N PRO A 31 -4.19 3.48 -3.25
CA PRO A 31 -3.08 2.67 -3.72
C PRO A 31 -1.72 3.20 -3.28
N HIS A 32 -1.56 4.52 -3.11
CA HIS A 32 -0.31 5.08 -2.58
C HIS A 32 -0.08 4.66 -1.14
N ARG A 33 -1.11 4.76 -0.29
CA ARG A 33 -1.01 4.31 1.10
C ARG A 33 -0.77 2.82 1.19
N ALA A 34 -1.39 2.02 0.33
CA ALA A 34 -1.13 0.58 0.27
C ALA A 34 0.33 0.23 -0.03
N MET A 35 0.98 0.96 -0.95
CA MET A 35 2.41 0.78 -1.22
C MET A 35 3.30 1.13 -0.01
N GLN A 36 2.89 2.11 0.81
CA GLN A 36 3.62 2.52 2.01
C GLN A 36 3.42 1.57 3.19
N VAL A 37 2.19 1.13 3.45
CA VAL A 37 1.90 0.16 4.53
C VAL A 37 2.59 -1.17 4.24
N HIS A 38 2.60 -1.59 2.97
CA HIS A 38 3.23 -2.82 2.51
C HIS A 38 4.65 -2.58 1.96
N ILE A 39 5.40 -1.62 2.52
CA ILE A 39 6.71 -1.21 1.98
C ILE A 39 7.71 -2.37 1.92
N GLU A 40 7.68 -3.27 2.90
CA GLU A 40 8.55 -4.45 3.00
C GLU A 40 8.05 -5.67 2.19
N CYS A 41 6.81 -5.64 1.70
CA CYS A 41 6.28 -6.72 0.87
C CYS A 41 6.81 -6.68 -0.57
N GLU A 42 6.66 -7.76 -1.32
CA GLU A 42 7.01 -7.84 -2.73
C GLU A 42 5.77 -7.80 -3.64
N VAL A 43 5.87 -7.12 -4.79
CA VAL A 43 4.83 -7.13 -5.84
C VAL A 43 4.84 -8.51 -6.52
N GLY A 44 3.67 -9.11 -6.71
CA GLY A 44 3.51 -10.49 -7.17
C GLY A 44 3.38 -11.52 -6.04
N VAL A 45 3.81 -11.17 -4.82
CA VAL A 45 3.68 -12.03 -3.62
C VAL A 45 2.58 -11.51 -2.69
N CYS A 46 2.62 -10.22 -2.33
CA CYS A 46 1.55 -9.59 -1.55
C CYS A 46 0.42 -9.15 -2.49
N VAL A 47 -0.78 -9.72 -2.33
CA VAL A 47 -1.95 -9.40 -3.16
C VAL A 47 -2.32 -7.92 -3.04
N THR A 48 -2.32 -7.38 -1.82
CA THR A 48 -2.66 -5.97 -1.55
C THR A 48 -1.67 -5.02 -2.22
N LYS A 49 -0.37 -5.27 -2.10
CA LYS A 49 0.67 -4.47 -2.79
C LYS A 49 0.58 -4.60 -4.31
N SER A 50 0.27 -5.79 -4.81
CA SER A 50 0.16 -6.04 -6.25
C SER A 50 -1.00 -5.28 -6.88
N VAL A 51 -2.16 -5.27 -6.21
CA VAL A 51 -3.32 -4.48 -6.65
C VAL A 51 -3.02 -2.99 -6.59
N ALA A 52 -2.38 -2.51 -5.52
CA ALA A 52 -1.95 -1.11 -5.41
C ALA A 52 -1.01 -0.72 -6.56
N HIS A 53 0.01 -1.54 -6.83
CA HIS A 53 0.96 -1.34 -7.90
C HIS A 53 0.28 -1.31 -9.28
N GLN A 54 -0.63 -2.25 -9.54
CA GLN A 54 -1.41 -2.27 -10.78
C GLN A 54 -2.23 -1.00 -10.96
N MET A 55 -2.94 -0.55 -9.92
CA MET A 55 -3.73 0.68 -9.96
C MET A 55 -2.87 1.91 -10.27
N LEU A 56 -1.71 2.03 -9.62
CA LEU A 56 -0.78 3.14 -9.90
C LEU A 56 -0.21 3.07 -11.31
N ARG A 57 0.06 1.86 -11.82
CA ARG A 57 0.55 1.64 -13.18
C ARG A 57 -0.49 2.07 -14.21
N GLU A 58 -1.74 1.62 -14.06
CA GLU A 58 -2.84 1.97 -14.96
C GLU A 58 -3.16 3.47 -14.94
N GLN A 59 -2.99 4.11 -13.79
CA GLN A 59 -3.13 5.56 -13.65
C GLN A 59 -1.92 6.36 -14.17
N GLY A 60 -0.84 5.70 -14.62
CA GLY A 60 0.38 6.36 -15.07
C GLY A 60 1.15 7.08 -13.95
N LYS A 61 0.95 6.69 -12.68
CA LYS A 61 1.53 7.34 -11.49
C LYS A 61 2.80 6.68 -10.97
N LEU A 62 3.23 5.58 -11.58
CA LEU A 62 4.52 4.98 -11.28
C LEU A 62 5.62 5.75 -12.00
N VAL A 63 6.54 6.31 -11.22
CA VAL A 63 7.75 6.94 -11.73
C VAL A 63 8.88 5.92 -11.60
N PRO A 64 9.75 5.76 -12.61
CA PRO A 64 10.96 4.96 -12.47
C PRO A 64 11.74 5.38 -11.23
N ASP A 65 12.31 4.41 -10.52
CA ASP A 65 13.14 4.72 -9.38
C ASP A 65 14.31 5.60 -9.83
N SER A 66 14.50 6.73 -9.15
CA SER A 66 15.62 7.64 -9.38
C SER A 66 16.99 7.04 -9.01
N GLY A 67 17.03 5.79 -8.53
CA GLY A 67 18.26 5.11 -8.12
C GLY A 67 18.83 5.66 -6.82
N ARG A 68 17.99 6.26 -5.97
CA ARG A 68 18.44 6.75 -4.67
C ARG A 68 18.80 5.56 -3.79
N VAL A 69 19.99 5.63 -3.20
CA VAL A 69 20.44 4.66 -2.21
C VAL A 69 19.49 4.72 -1.01
N ARG A 70 18.98 3.56 -0.61
CA ARG A 70 18.11 3.39 0.56
C ARG A 70 18.90 3.49 1.86
#